data_AF-A0A2V2Q0H4-F1
#
_entry.id   AF-A0A2V2Q0H4-F1
#
_cell.length_a   1.000
_cell.length_b   1.000
_cell.length_c   1.000
_cell.angle_alpha   90.00
_cell.angle_beta   90.00
_cell.angle_gamma   90.00
#
_symmetry.space_group_name_H-M   'P 1'
#
loop_
_entity.id
_entity.type
_entity.pdbx_description
1 polymer ?
#
loop_
_entity_poly.entity_id
_entity_poly.type
_entity_poly.pdbx_seq_one_letter_code
_entity_poly.pdbx_strand_id
1 'polypeptide(L)'
;SPAPNPGTPGLARLVPRALVVAFLAGGTAAFVAHDKAVRLDVDGTPRTLHTFADDVTELLADEGVTVGAHDRVLPAPGTGLAHGDEVTVRYGRPLDLTLDGHHRRVWTTAGTVEEALRALGVRTEGAYLSVARSAPVARTGLTLTVRTERTVTFMADGQERTLRTNVATVREALAQAGITLEGPDTTSVAATSFPRDGQTVSVLRITDTHEVREESVPYAVERSEDPELFRGIERVERAGRNGVRRVTYAVRTVNGVRQKPRRTAEELVHRPVSRVVRTGTRQRPASVAGA
;
A
#
# COMPACT_ATOMS: atom_id res chain seq x y z
N SER A 1 -75.89 76.29 -70.17
CA SER A 1 -74.61 75.74 -70.65
C SER A 1 -73.46 76.46 -69.99
N PRO A 2 -72.35 75.80 -69.63
CA PRO A 2 -72.12 74.39 -69.27
C PRO A 2 -71.64 74.30 -67.80
N ALA A 3 -72.08 73.32 -67.00
CA ALA A 3 -71.58 71.94 -66.87
C ALA A 3 -70.37 71.80 -65.92
N PRO A 4 -70.28 70.66 -65.21
CA PRO A 4 -69.74 70.49 -63.86
C PRO A 4 -68.28 70.00 -63.88
N ASN A 5 -67.65 69.76 -62.72
CA ASN A 5 -66.91 68.51 -62.45
C ASN A 5 -66.32 68.38 -61.02
N PRO A 6 -65.93 67.15 -60.63
CA PRO A 6 -66.16 66.57 -59.31
C PRO A 6 -64.86 66.37 -58.51
N GLY A 7 -65.00 65.85 -57.28
CA GLY A 7 -63.90 65.07 -56.71
C GLY A 7 -63.86 65.04 -55.19
N THR A 8 -64.64 64.15 -54.59
CA THR A 8 -64.20 63.44 -53.38
C THR A 8 -63.24 62.32 -53.79
N PRO A 9 -62.00 62.27 -53.26
CA PRO A 9 -61.23 61.03 -53.20
C PRO A 9 -61.28 60.42 -51.80
N GLY A 10 -61.67 59.15 -51.77
CA GLY A 10 -61.88 58.33 -50.57
C GLY A 10 -60.61 58.05 -49.77
N LEU A 11 -60.79 58.07 -48.45
CA LEU A 11 -59.91 57.45 -47.45
C LEU A 11 -60.04 55.93 -47.53
N ALA A 12 -59.42 55.30 -48.52
CA ALA A 12 -59.24 53.85 -48.53
C ALA A 12 -58.03 53.50 -49.39
N ARG A 13 -56.89 53.21 -48.72
CA ARG A 13 -55.78 52.32 -49.15
C ARG A 13 -54.42 52.79 -48.61
N LEU A 14 -54.22 52.80 -47.29
CA LEU A 14 -52.87 52.90 -46.70
C LEU A 14 -52.68 52.06 -45.42
N VAL A 15 -53.44 50.97 -45.24
CA VAL A 15 -53.32 50.12 -44.03
C VAL A 15 -52.38 48.90 -44.14
N PRO A 16 -51.99 48.33 -45.31
CA PRO A 16 -51.18 47.11 -45.28
C PRO A 16 -49.66 47.34 -45.15
N ARG A 17 -49.15 48.57 -45.33
CA ARG A 17 -47.69 48.84 -45.25
C ARG A 17 -47.20 49.23 -43.85
N ALA A 18 -48.03 49.86 -43.03
CA ALA A 18 -47.65 50.25 -41.67
C ALA A 18 -47.56 49.05 -40.71
N LEU A 19 -48.37 48.00 -40.94
CA LEU A 19 -48.36 46.77 -40.14
C LEU A 19 -47.06 45.96 -40.28
N VAL A 20 -46.44 45.94 -41.47
CA VAL A 20 -45.19 45.21 -41.72
C VAL A 20 -43.99 45.91 -41.06
N VAL A 21 -43.97 47.24 -41.03
CA VAL A 21 -42.91 48.03 -40.38
C VAL A 21 -43.05 47.99 -38.86
N ALA A 22 -44.26 47.99 -38.32
CA ALA A 22 -44.48 47.80 -36.88
C ALA A 22 -44.07 46.39 -36.41
N PHE A 23 -44.23 45.35 -37.24
CA PHE A 23 -43.75 43.99 -36.93
C PHE A 23 -42.20 43.91 -36.97
N LEU A 24 -41.56 44.59 -37.93
CA LEU A 24 -40.10 44.68 -38.04
C LEU A 24 -39.47 45.49 -36.90
N ALA A 25 -40.11 46.57 -36.45
CA ALA A 25 -39.62 47.40 -35.34
C ALA A 25 -39.98 46.83 -33.95
N GLY A 26 -41.11 46.12 -33.82
CA GLY A 26 -41.49 45.42 -32.59
C GLY A 26 -40.65 44.17 -32.36
N GLY A 27 -40.26 43.46 -33.42
CA GLY A 27 -39.34 42.32 -33.34
C GLY A 27 -37.98 42.70 -32.76
N THR A 28 -37.36 43.78 -33.25
CA THR A 28 -36.02 44.21 -32.81
C THR A 28 -35.96 44.70 -31.37
N ALA A 29 -37.05 45.28 -30.83
CA ALA A 29 -37.09 45.71 -29.43
C ALA A 29 -37.21 44.52 -28.43
N ALA A 30 -37.95 43.46 -28.79
CA ALA A 30 -38.03 42.24 -27.97
C ALA A 30 -36.68 41.48 -27.91
N PHE A 31 -35.90 41.55 -28.99
CA PHE A 31 -34.56 40.97 -29.08
C PHE A 31 -33.56 41.57 -28.08
N VAL A 32 -33.70 42.84 -27.70
CA VAL A 32 -32.78 43.47 -26.73
C VAL A 32 -33.16 43.14 -25.28
N ALA A 33 -34.44 42.85 -25.01
CA ALA A 33 -34.95 42.65 -23.65
C ALA A 33 -34.59 41.29 -23.01
N HIS A 34 -34.12 40.32 -23.81
CA HIS A 34 -33.75 38.99 -23.34
C HIS A 34 -32.23 38.73 -23.35
N ASP A 35 -31.43 39.74 -23.70
CA ASP A 35 -29.97 39.65 -23.69
C ASP A 35 -29.43 39.65 -22.25
N LYS A 36 -28.62 38.66 -21.91
CA LYS A 36 -28.02 38.50 -20.59
C LYS A 36 -26.51 38.57 -20.72
N ALA A 37 -25.86 39.39 -19.89
CA ALA A 37 -24.42 39.32 -19.72
C ALA A 37 -24.11 38.28 -18.65
N VAL A 38 -23.45 37.19 -19.01
CA VAL A 38 -23.07 36.09 -18.11
C VAL A 38 -21.55 35.93 -18.09
N ARG A 39 -20.99 35.68 -16.91
CA ARG A 39 -19.56 35.37 -16.75
C ARG A 39 -19.36 33.86 -16.78
N LEU A 40 -18.77 33.34 -17.85
CA LEU A 40 -18.41 31.93 -17.98
C LEU A 40 -16.92 31.74 -17.65
N ASP A 41 -16.63 30.96 -16.61
CA ASP A 41 -15.27 30.54 -16.24
C ASP A 41 -15.09 29.05 -16.52
N VAL A 42 -14.33 28.72 -17.57
CA VAL A 42 -13.94 27.35 -17.89
C VAL A 42 -12.49 27.13 -17.43
N ASP A 43 -12.31 26.24 -16.44
CA ASP A 43 -11.00 25.86 -15.90
C ASP A 43 -10.07 27.03 -15.49
N GLY A 44 -10.64 28.09 -14.93
CA GLY A 44 -9.91 29.26 -14.44
C GLY A 44 -9.68 30.34 -15.50
N THR A 45 -10.33 30.21 -16.66
CA THR A 45 -10.26 31.20 -17.75
C THR A 45 -11.62 31.92 -17.87
N PRO A 46 -11.85 33.01 -17.11
CA PRO A 46 -13.11 33.73 -17.14
C PRO A 46 -13.27 34.55 -18.43
N ARG A 47 -14.46 34.51 -19.01
CA ARG A 47 -14.91 35.39 -20.10
C ARG A 47 -16.32 35.88 -19.84
N THR A 48 -16.61 37.12 -20.22
CA THR A 48 -17.97 37.67 -20.17
C THR A 48 -18.56 37.59 -21.57
N LEU A 49 -19.78 37.07 -21.66
CA LEU A 49 -20.47 36.86 -22.93
C LEU A 49 -21.91 37.33 -22.83
N HIS A 50 -22.47 37.71 -23.97
CA HIS A 50 -23.86 38.04 -24.15
C HIS A 50 -24.59 36.81 -24.68
N THR A 51 -25.66 36.39 -24.01
CA THR A 51 -26.40 35.15 -24.31
C THR A 51 -27.90 35.35 -24.17
N PHE A 52 -28.64 34.55 -24.93
CA PHE A 52 -30.09 34.41 -24.83
C PHE A 52 -30.52 33.11 -24.13
N ALA A 53 -29.55 32.30 -23.69
CA ALA A 53 -29.82 31.02 -23.05
C ALA A 53 -30.73 31.19 -21.83
N ASP A 54 -31.74 30.34 -21.75
CA ASP A 54 -32.68 30.31 -20.64
C ASP A 54 -32.04 29.69 -19.39
N ASP A 55 -31.14 28.72 -19.57
CA ASP A 55 -30.49 27.98 -18.49
C ASP A 55 -29.02 27.62 -18.77
N VAL A 56 -28.35 27.12 -17.73
CA VAL A 56 -26.93 26.71 -17.79
C VAL A 56 -26.68 25.64 -18.86
N THR A 57 -27.60 24.72 -19.12
CA THR A 57 -27.40 23.66 -20.12
C THR A 57 -27.33 24.25 -21.52
N GLU A 58 -28.27 25.14 -21.85
CA GLU A 58 -28.31 25.82 -23.15
C GLU A 58 -27.08 26.70 -23.35
N LEU A 59 -26.69 27.49 -22.34
CA LEU A 59 -25.48 28.31 -22.40
C LEU A 59 -24.24 27.49 -22.73
N LEU A 60 -24.05 26.34 -22.06
CA LEU A 60 -22.87 25.50 -22.30
C LEU A 60 -22.90 24.87 -23.69
N ALA A 61 -24.08 24.51 -24.20
CA ALA A 61 -24.23 23.97 -25.55
C ALA A 61 -23.88 25.02 -26.63
N ASP A 62 -24.39 26.24 -26.48
CA ASP A 62 -24.11 27.37 -27.39
C ASP A 62 -22.63 27.72 -27.44
N GLU A 63 -21.96 27.66 -26.29
CA GLU A 63 -20.54 27.94 -26.14
C GLU A 63 -19.63 26.75 -26.50
N GLY A 64 -20.20 25.62 -26.94
CA GLY A 64 -19.48 24.40 -27.31
C GLY A 64 -18.76 23.71 -26.14
N VAL A 65 -19.23 23.93 -24.91
CA VAL A 65 -18.67 23.39 -23.68
C VAL A 65 -19.35 22.06 -23.34
N THR A 66 -18.67 20.95 -23.61
CA THR A 66 -19.17 19.61 -23.31
C THR A 66 -18.74 19.16 -21.92
N VAL A 67 -19.69 18.74 -21.08
CA VAL A 67 -19.43 18.31 -19.71
C VAL A 67 -19.70 16.81 -19.52
N GLY A 68 -18.82 16.14 -18.78
CA GLY A 68 -18.88 14.73 -18.43
C GLY A 68 -19.23 14.47 -16.96
N ALA A 69 -19.31 13.18 -16.59
CA ALA A 69 -19.76 12.74 -15.27
C ALA A 69 -18.85 13.15 -14.09
N HIS A 70 -17.60 13.54 -14.38
CA HIS A 70 -16.61 13.94 -13.37
C HIS A 70 -16.33 15.44 -13.36
N ASP A 71 -17.04 16.19 -14.20
CA ASP A 71 -16.93 17.64 -14.27
C ASP A 71 -17.84 18.28 -13.22
N ARG A 72 -17.47 19.48 -12.80
CA ARG A 72 -18.27 20.29 -11.89
C ARG A 72 -18.75 21.53 -12.61
N VAL A 73 -20.06 21.68 -12.66
CA VAL A 73 -20.73 22.87 -13.19
C VAL A 73 -21.48 23.56 -12.04
N LEU A 74 -21.26 24.85 -11.89
CA LEU A 74 -21.94 25.68 -10.90
C LEU A 74 -22.40 26.98 -11.58
N PRO A 75 -23.69 27.35 -11.50
CA PRO A 75 -24.83 26.58 -10.99
C PRO A 75 -25.04 25.25 -11.73
N ALA A 76 -25.89 24.36 -11.20
CA ALA A 76 -26.11 23.04 -11.79
C ALA A 76 -26.74 23.14 -13.21
N PRO A 77 -26.51 22.16 -14.10
CA PRO A 77 -27.19 22.12 -15.40
C PRO A 77 -28.71 22.23 -15.25
N GLY A 78 -29.35 23.02 -16.13
CA GLY A 78 -30.79 23.32 -16.10
C GLY A 78 -31.21 24.40 -15.08
N THR A 79 -30.26 24.99 -14.34
CA THR A 79 -30.54 26.18 -13.53
C THR A 79 -30.75 27.38 -14.45
N GLY A 80 -31.86 28.10 -14.26
CA GLY A 80 -32.16 29.29 -15.06
C GLY A 80 -31.09 30.38 -14.92
N LEU A 81 -30.84 31.10 -16.01
CA LEU A 81 -29.84 32.17 -16.08
C LEU A 81 -30.46 33.56 -16.06
N ALA A 82 -29.85 34.45 -15.28
CA ALA A 82 -30.15 35.87 -15.20
C ALA A 82 -28.94 36.74 -15.59
N HIS A 83 -29.19 38.01 -15.86
CA HIS A 83 -28.13 38.99 -16.14
C HIS A 83 -27.20 39.14 -14.92
N GLY A 84 -25.90 39.06 -15.16
CA GLY A 84 -24.85 39.16 -14.13
C GLY A 84 -24.48 37.82 -13.48
N ASP A 85 -25.13 36.72 -13.85
CA ASP A 85 -24.80 35.40 -13.32
C ASP A 85 -23.38 34.96 -13.71
N GLU A 86 -22.83 34.09 -12.87
CA GLU A 86 -21.55 33.44 -13.10
C GLU A 86 -21.76 31.94 -13.25
N VAL A 87 -21.23 31.38 -14.33
CA VAL A 87 -21.21 29.94 -14.59
C VAL A 87 -19.76 29.48 -14.57
N THR A 88 -19.45 28.57 -13.67
CA THR A 88 -18.13 27.95 -13.53
C THR A 88 -18.19 26.51 -13.99
N VAL A 89 -17.28 26.16 -14.89
CA VAL A 89 -17.02 24.78 -15.32
C VAL A 89 -15.62 24.39 -14.89
N ARG A 90 -15.51 23.26 -14.20
CA ARG A 90 -14.24 22.63 -13.84
C ARG A 90 -14.21 21.19 -14.36
N TYR A 91 -13.27 20.89 -15.25
CA TYR A 91 -13.16 19.56 -15.83
C TYR A 91 -12.54 18.57 -14.84
N GLY A 92 -13.12 17.38 -14.79
CA GLY A 92 -12.59 16.22 -14.09
C GLY A 92 -11.32 15.72 -14.76
N ARG A 93 -10.28 15.56 -13.96
CA ARG A 93 -8.95 15.10 -14.38
C ARG A 93 -8.65 13.79 -13.67
N PRO A 94 -8.35 12.70 -14.40
CA PRO A 94 -8.03 11.42 -13.77
C PRO A 94 -6.62 11.47 -13.17
N LEU A 95 -6.48 11.01 -11.94
CA LEU A 95 -5.21 10.95 -11.21
C LEU A 95 -4.97 9.52 -10.75
N ASP A 96 -3.95 8.88 -11.32
CA ASP A 96 -3.46 7.57 -10.90
C ASP A 96 -2.47 7.78 -9.74
N LEU A 97 -3.00 7.70 -8.51
CA LEU A 97 -2.27 8.02 -7.29
C LEU A 97 -1.75 6.76 -6.61
N THR A 98 -0.42 6.66 -6.44
CA THR A 98 0.22 5.72 -5.51
C THR A 98 0.60 6.47 -4.23
N LEU A 99 -0.19 6.31 -3.18
CA LEU A 99 0.05 6.93 -1.87
C LEU A 99 0.59 5.89 -0.90
N ASP A 100 1.81 6.08 -0.41
CA ASP A 100 2.44 5.19 0.60
C ASP A 100 2.42 3.70 0.18
N GLY A 101 2.57 3.45 -1.13
CA GLY A 101 2.54 2.11 -1.72
C GLY A 101 1.14 1.61 -2.13
N HIS A 102 0.07 2.34 -1.83
CA HIS A 102 -1.30 1.99 -2.21
C HIS A 102 -1.73 2.72 -3.49
N HIS A 103 -1.99 1.95 -4.54
CA HIS A 103 -2.45 2.48 -5.83
C HIS A 103 -3.98 2.64 -5.88
N ARG A 104 -4.45 3.81 -6.34
CA ARG A 104 -5.86 4.07 -6.64
C ARG A 104 -6.00 5.12 -7.74
N ARG A 105 -7.01 4.95 -8.59
CA ARG A 105 -7.46 5.99 -9.53
C ARG A 105 -8.50 6.87 -8.86
N VAL A 106 -8.29 8.18 -8.89
CA VAL A 106 -9.24 9.18 -8.40
C VAL A 106 -9.50 10.24 -9.46
N TRP A 107 -10.59 10.97 -9.34
CA TRP A 107 -10.90 12.11 -10.19
C TRP A 107 -10.79 13.39 -9.37
N THR A 108 -10.19 14.43 -9.95
CA THR A 108 -10.05 15.74 -9.31
C THR A 108 -10.36 16.85 -10.30
N THR A 109 -10.93 17.96 -9.84
CA THR A 109 -11.09 19.17 -10.64
C THR A 109 -9.93 20.16 -10.45
N ALA A 110 -8.93 19.79 -9.65
CA ALA A 110 -7.75 20.60 -9.37
C ALA A 110 -6.85 20.76 -10.60
N GLY A 111 -6.28 21.95 -10.79
CA GLY A 111 -5.40 22.25 -11.92
C GLY A 111 -3.96 21.79 -11.70
N THR A 112 -3.54 21.65 -10.44
CA THR A 112 -2.16 21.32 -10.05
C THR A 112 -2.08 20.14 -9.09
N VAL A 113 -0.90 19.52 -9.01
CA VAL A 113 -0.61 18.43 -8.06
C VAL A 113 -0.87 18.87 -6.61
N GLU A 114 -0.44 20.07 -6.23
CA GLU A 114 -0.64 20.59 -4.88
C GLU A 114 -2.12 20.71 -4.51
N GLU A 115 -2.92 21.33 -5.38
CA GLU A 115 -4.36 21.48 -5.18
C GLU A 115 -5.06 20.11 -5.12
N ALA A 116 -4.66 19.18 -5.98
CA ALA A 116 -5.22 17.84 -6.00
C ALA A 116 -4.94 17.09 -4.68
N LEU A 117 -3.69 17.11 -4.21
CA LEU A 117 -3.30 16.46 -2.96
C LEU A 117 -3.96 17.12 -1.75
N ARG A 118 -4.11 18.45 -1.75
CA ARG A 118 -4.83 19.20 -0.72
C ARG A 118 -6.30 18.80 -0.67
N ALA A 119 -6.98 18.73 -1.83
CA ALA A 119 -8.38 18.30 -1.92
C ALA A 119 -8.57 16.84 -1.46
N LEU A 120 -7.57 15.99 -1.65
CA LEU A 120 -7.56 14.60 -1.18
C LEU A 120 -7.13 14.45 0.30
N GLY A 121 -6.81 15.54 0.99
CA GLY A 121 -6.36 15.52 2.39
C GLY A 121 -4.98 14.87 2.59
N VAL A 122 -4.14 14.82 1.56
CA VAL A 122 -2.80 14.22 1.63
C VAL A 122 -1.82 15.23 2.20
N ARG A 123 -1.12 14.86 3.28
CA ARG A 123 -0.06 15.67 3.87
C ARG A 123 1.18 15.65 2.97
N THR A 124 1.58 16.81 2.47
CA THR A 124 2.72 16.94 1.54
C THR A 124 3.99 17.49 2.18
N GLU A 125 3.92 17.97 3.42
CA GLU A 125 5.09 18.47 4.15
C GLU A 125 6.09 17.33 4.40
N GLY A 126 7.36 17.54 4.03
CA GLY A 126 8.41 16.50 4.05
C GLY A 126 8.20 15.31 3.10
N ALA A 127 7.07 15.25 2.39
CA ALA A 127 6.74 14.12 1.53
C ALA A 127 7.58 14.12 0.24
N TYR A 128 7.93 12.92 -0.21
CA TYR A 128 8.44 12.72 -1.56
C TYR A 128 7.28 12.71 -2.55
N LEU A 129 7.46 13.41 -3.67
CA LEU A 129 6.55 13.43 -4.80
C LEU A 129 7.32 13.05 -6.06
N SER A 130 6.75 12.16 -6.89
CA SER A 130 7.35 11.81 -8.19
C SER A 130 7.25 12.94 -9.22
N VAL A 131 6.38 13.93 -8.97
CA VAL A 131 6.13 15.09 -9.82
C VAL A 131 6.13 16.35 -8.96
N ALA A 132 6.55 17.49 -9.51
CA ALA A 132 6.56 18.77 -8.79
C ALA A 132 5.15 19.18 -8.32
N ARG A 133 5.08 19.86 -7.16
CA ARG A 133 3.81 20.36 -6.57
C ARG A 133 3.04 21.30 -7.50
N SER A 134 3.76 22.14 -8.24
CA SER A 134 3.19 23.09 -9.20
C SER A 134 2.88 22.48 -10.58
N ALA A 135 3.18 21.19 -10.79
CA ALA A 135 2.95 20.58 -12.09
C ALA A 135 1.44 20.53 -12.40
N PRO A 136 1.06 20.81 -13.66
CA PRO A 136 -0.33 20.75 -14.07
C PRO A 136 -0.82 19.30 -14.10
N VAL A 137 -2.03 19.07 -13.61
CA VAL A 137 -2.73 17.78 -13.78
C VAL A 137 -3.51 17.89 -15.07
N ALA A 138 -3.04 17.33 -16.18
CA ALA A 138 -3.72 17.47 -17.47
C ALA A 138 -5.09 16.75 -17.51
N ARG A 139 -5.98 17.12 -18.45
CA ARG A 139 -7.27 16.43 -18.67
C ARG A 139 -7.09 14.98 -19.14
N THR A 140 -5.96 14.66 -19.77
CA THR A 140 -5.56 13.30 -20.13
C THR A 140 -5.16 12.46 -18.91
N GLY A 141 -4.96 13.10 -17.77
CA GLY A 141 -4.59 12.50 -16.50
C GLY A 141 -3.12 12.66 -16.12
N LEU A 142 -2.80 12.19 -14.93
CA LEU A 142 -1.46 12.22 -14.35
C LEU A 142 -1.22 10.96 -13.50
N THR A 143 -0.03 10.36 -13.60
CA THR A 143 0.44 9.35 -12.64
C THR A 143 1.29 10.03 -11.57
N LEU A 144 0.95 9.80 -10.30
CA LEU A 144 1.61 10.46 -9.19
C LEU A 144 1.91 9.45 -8.07
N THR A 145 3.17 9.39 -7.67
CA THR A 145 3.61 8.65 -6.47
C THR A 145 3.91 9.63 -5.36
N VAL A 146 3.29 9.43 -4.21
CA VAL A 146 3.49 10.20 -2.98
C VAL A 146 3.95 9.25 -1.89
N ARG A 147 5.04 9.61 -1.21
CA ARG A 147 5.46 8.97 0.03
C ARG A 147 5.46 10.02 1.12
N THR A 148 4.52 9.90 2.04
CA THR A 148 4.38 10.83 3.17
C THR A 148 5.59 10.71 4.09
N GLU A 149 5.96 11.81 4.73
CA GLU A 149 6.99 11.79 5.77
C GLU A 149 6.48 11.05 7.00
N ARG A 150 7.34 10.23 7.59
CA ARG A 150 7.08 9.40 8.76
C ARG A 150 8.16 9.60 9.79
N THR A 151 7.77 9.60 11.05
CA THR A 151 8.70 9.51 12.18
C THR A 151 8.80 8.06 12.60
N VAL A 152 9.99 7.47 12.54
CA VAL A 152 10.24 6.06 12.87
C VAL A 152 11.34 6.00 13.92
N THR A 153 11.14 5.18 14.94
CA THR A 153 12.11 4.96 16.01
C THR A 153 12.72 3.57 15.87
N PHE A 154 14.04 3.50 15.80
CA PHE A 154 14.79 2.25 15.74
C PHE A 154 15.40 1.93 17.10
N MET A 155 15.18 0.70 17.57
CA MET A 155 15.85 0.14 18.73
C MET A 155 16.89 -0.87 18.26
N ALA A 156 18.18 -0.52 18.37
CA ALA A 156 19.27 -1.38 17.93
C ALA A 156 20.41 -1.31 18.94
N ASP A 157 20.95 -2.48 19.34
CA ASP A 157 22.13 -2.58 20.20
C ASP A 157 22.01 -1.79 21.52
N GLY A 158 20.79 -1.75 22.08
CA GLY A 158 20.45 -1.00 23.30
C GLY A 158 20.31 0.51 23.13
N GLN A 159 20.46 1.03 21.90
CA GLN A 159 20.30 2.44 21.57
C GLN A 159 18.99 2.71 20.84
N GLU A 160 18.41 3.87 21.12
CA GLU A 160 17.25 4.41 20.41
C GLU A 160 17.71 5.44 19.37
N ARG A 161 17.18 5.35 18.15
CA ARG A 161 17.40 6.34 17.08
C ARG A 161 16.09 6.69 16.40
N THR A 162 15.68 7.94 16.51
CA THR A 162 14.47 8.45 15.86
C THR A 162 14.83 9.20 14.58
N LEU A 163 14.15 8.86 13.48
CA LEU A 163 14.38 9.41 12.16
C LEU A 163 13.05 9.88 11.54
N ARG A 164 13.05 11.07 10.95
CA ARG A 164 12.00 11.51 10.04
C ARG A 164 12.42 11.19 8.60
N THR A 165 11.60 10.44 7.88
CA THR A 165 11.94 9.96 6.53
C THR A 165 10.71 9.72 5.66
N ASN A 166 10.89 9.75 4.34
CA ASN A 166 9.88 9.46 3.33
C ASN A 166 10.29 8.29 2.41
N VAL A 167 11.28 7.50 2.84
CA VAL A 167 11.75 6.32 2.11
C VAL A 167 10.69 5.23 2.03
N ALA A 168 10.82 4.33 1.06
CA ALA A 168 9.78 3.36 0.76
C ALA A 168 9.78 2.15 1.71
N THR A 169 10.90 1.88 2.38
CA THR A 169 11.05 0.66 3.17
C THR A 169 11.75 0.87 4.51
N VAL A 170 11.44 0.03 5.48
CA VAL A 170 12.14 -0.03 6.77
C VAL A 170 13.66 -0.23 6.59
N ARG A 171 14.08 -1.00 5.59
CA ARG A 171 15.50 -1.20 5.26
C ARG A 171 16.19 0.09 4.85
N GLU A 172 15.58 0.88 3.97
CA GLU A 172 16.12 2.18 3.57
C GLU A 172 16.19 3.15 4.77
N ALA A 173 15.17 3.13 5.63
CA ALA A 173 15.12 3.96 6.83
C ALA A 173 16.20 3.57 7.85
N LEU A 174 16.46 2.27 8.03
CA LEU A 174 17.58 1.77 8.84
C LEU A 174 18.93 2.27 8.32
N ALA A 175 19.15 2.17 7.00
CA ALA A 175 20.38 2.63 6.38
C ALA A 175 20.59 4.15 6.59
N GLN A 176 19.52 4.95 6.45
CA GLN A 176 19.56 6.38 6.77
C GLN A 176 19.85 6.67 8.25
N ALA A 177 19.38 5.82 9.16
CA ALA A 177 19.68 5.89 10.59
C ALA A 177 21.09 5.36 10.95
N GLY A 178 21.90 4.98 9.95
CA GLY A 178 23.23 4.41 10.14
C GLY A 178 23.22 3.03 10.79
N ILE A 179 22.15 2.25 10.59
CA ILE A 179 22.00 0.91 11.11
C ILE A 179 22.02 -0.09 9.95
N THR A 180 23.05 -0.92 9.89
CA THR A 180 23.18 -1.97 8.89
C THR A 180 22.76 -3.32 9.48
N LEU A 181 21.98 -4.09 8.73
CA LEU A 181 21.66 -5.48 9.05
C LEU A 181 22.75 -6.38 8.45
N GLU A 182 23.32 -7.27 9.26
CA GLU A 182 24.38 -8.19 8.83
C GLU A 182 23.90 -9.65 8.86
N GLY A 183 24.30 -10.42 7.86
CA GLY A 183 24.01 -11.86 7.80
C GLY A 183 22.52 -12.19 8.07
N PRO A 184 22.21 -12.92 9.15
CA PRO A 184 20.83 -13.33 9.46
C PRO A 184 20.03 -12.28 10.25
N ASP A 185 20.57 -11.08 10.51
CA ASP A 185 19.88 -10.01 11.22
C ASP A 185 18.56 -9.65 10.56
N THR A 186 17.59 -9.27 11.39
CA THR A 186 16.27 -8.88 10.91
C THR A 186 15.66 -7.80 11.79
N THR A 187 14.46 -7.36 11.43
CA THR A 187 13.69 -6.37 12.17
C THR A 187 12.41 -6.98 12.74
N SER A 188 11.82 -6.33 13.75
CA SER A 188 10.52 -6.71 14.33
C SER A 188 9.36 -6.68 13.33
N VAL A 189 9.53 -5.95 12.22
CA VAL A 189 8.63 -5.93 11.06
C VAL A 189 9.39 -6.30 9.80
N ALA A 190 8.70 -6.56 8.68
CA ALA A 190 9.36 -6.85 7.42
C ALA A 190 10.22 -5.66 6.97
N ALA A 191 11.50 -5.88 6.67
CA ALA A 191 12.41 -4.83 6.22
C ALA A 191 12.00 -4.19 4.88
N THR A 192 11.15 -4.86 4.08
CA THR A 192 10.54 -4.35 2.84
C THR A 192 9.22 -3.61 3.05
N SER A 193 8.67 -3.60 4.27
CA SER A 193 7.41 -2.91 4.55
C SER A 193 7.59 -1.40 4.59
N PHE A 194 6.54 -0.67 4.21
CA PHE A 194 6.49 0.78 4.32
C PHE A 194 6.35 1.19 5.81
N PRO A 195 7.22 2.07 6.35
CA PRO A 195 7.16 2.45 7.76
C PRO A 195 5.88 3.20 8.13
N ARG A 196 5.32 2.91 9.30
CA ARG A 196 4.18 3.65 9.88
C ARG A 196 4.67 4.87 10.66
N ASP A 197 3.87 5.92 10.70
CA ASP A 197 4.20 7.10 11.51
C ASP A 197 4.17 6.76 13.00
N GLY A 198 5.17 7.21 13.75
CA GLY A 198 5.38 6.87 15.15
C GLY A 198 5.78 5.41 15.42
N GLN A 199 6.14 4.64 14.39
CA GLN A 199 6.45 3.22 14.55
C GLN A 199 7.79 3.00 15.24
N THR A 200 7.81 2.12 16.24
CA THR A 200 9.05 1.56 16.79
C THR A 200 9.42 0.25 16.08
N VAL A 201 10.65 0.19 15.56
CA VAL A 201 11.22 -0.99 14.89
C VAL A 201 12.43 -1.47 15.67
N SER A 202 12.39 -2.69 16.17
CA SER A 202 13.52 -3.31 16.86
C SER A 202 14.38 -4.07 15.87
N VAL A 203 15.70 -3.89 15.95
CA VAL A 203 16.68 -4.70 15.23
C VAL A 203 17.00 -5.93 16.08
N LEU A 204 16.97 -7.08 15.45
CA LEU A 204 17.25 -8.38 16.05
C LEU A 204 18.58 -8.88 15.51
N ARG A 205 19.62 -8.80 16.35
CA ARG A 205 20.95 -9.33 16.05
C ARG A 205 20.94 -10.84 16.20
N ILE A 206 21.26 -11.54 15.13
CA ILE A 206 21.17 -13.00 15.08
C ILE A 206 22.53 -13.61 14.82
N THR A 207 22.87 -14.64 15.59
CA THR A 207 24.07 -15.43 15.36
C THR A 207 23.69 -16.91 15.37
N ASP A 208 23.98 -17.59 14.27
CA ASP A 208 23.80 -19.04 14.14
C ASP A 208 25.17 -19.72 14.30
N THR A 209 25.30 -20.59 15.31
CA THR A 209 26.53 -21.35 15.59
C THR A 209 26.25 -22.85 15.61
N HIS A 210 27.32 -23.64 15.54
CA HIS A 210 27.26 -25.09 15.68
C HIS A 210 28.01 -25.53 16.95
N GLU A 211 27.38 -26.37 17.75
CA GLU A 211 27.98 -27.01 18.92
C GLU A 211 28.05 -28.52 18.69
N VAL A 212 29.22 -29.10 18.92
CA VAL A 212 29.43 -30.55 18.85
C VAL A 212 29.50 -31.10 20.26
N ARG A 213 28.74 -32.16 20.54
CA ARG A 213 28.74 -32.85 21.83
C ARG A 213 28.98 -34.33 21.63
N GLU A 214 29.85 -34.90 22.46
CA GLU A 214 30.01 -36.34 22.53
C GLU A 214 29.07 -36.90 23.59
N GLU A 215 28.29 -37.90 23.21
CA GLU A 215 27.33 -38.56 24.09
C GLU A 215 27.68 -40.05 24.16
N SER A 216 27.60 -40.61 25.36
CA SER A 216 27.88 -42.02 25.58
C SER A 216 26.72 -42.88 25.05
N VAL A 217 27.07 -43.94 24.32
CA VAL A 217 26.11 -44.95 23.85
C VAL A 217 26.27 -46.20 24.72
N PRO A 218 25.28 -46.55 25.56
CA PRO A 218 25.36 -47.72 26.43
C PRO A 218 25.63 -49.01 25.65
N TYR A 219 26.42 -49.92 26.23
CA TYR A 219 26.59 -51.27 25.69
C TYR A 219 25.45 -52.21 26.07
N ALA A 220 25.20 -53.21 25.23
CA ALA A 220 24.29 -54.30 25.54
C ALA A 220 24.97 -55.39 26.40
N VAL A 221 24.20 -56.10 27.22
CA VAL A 221 24.67 -57.27 27.96
C VAL A 221 24.12 -58.53 27.30
N GLU A 222 25.01 -59.35 26.77
CA GLU A 222 24.72 -60.63 26.16
C GLU A 222 25.00 -61.74 27.17
N ARG A 223 23.99 -62.58 27.46
CA ARG A 223 24.12 -63.74 28.32
C ARG A 223 24.13 -65.01 27.49
N SER A 224 25.06 -65.92 27.80
CA SER A 224 25.18 -67.21 27.14
C SER A 224 25.36 -68.31 28.19
N GLU A 225 24.74 -69.46 27.99
CA GLU A 225 24.85 -70.59 28.91
C GLU A 225 26.21 -71.28 28.76
N ASP A 226 26.74 -71.76 29.89
CA ASP A 226 28.03 -72.45 29.96
C ASP A 226 27.86 -73.73 30.81
N PRO A 227 27.89 -74.92 30.19
CA PRO A 227 27.69 -76.18 30.87
C PRO A 227 28.89 -76.61 31.74
N GLU A 228 30.03 -75.92 31.67
CA GLU A 228 31.19 -76.20 32.53
C GLU A 228 31.05 -75.48 33.88
N LEU A 229 30.38 -74.33 33.90
CA LEU A 229 30.13 -73.52 35.08
C LEU A 229 28.94 -74.05 35.88
N PHE A 230 29.09 -74.06 37.21
CA PHE A 230 28.02 -74.44 38.12
C PHE A 230 26.85 -73.45 38.08
N ARG A 231 25.63 -73.97 38.22
CA ARG A 231 24.41 -73.18 38.34
C ARG A 231 24.54 -72.15 39.47
N GLY A 232 24.16 -70.91 39.17
CA GLY A 232 24.28 -69.75 40.05
C GLY A 232 25.65 -69.06 40.00
N ILE A 233 26.62 -69.55 39.22
CA ILE A 233 27.88 -68.85 38.95
C ILE A 233 27.79 -68.14 37.60
N GLU A 234 28.13 -66.85 37.60
CA GLU A 234 28.34 -66.06 36.40
C GLU A 234 29.83 -65.77 36.21
N ARG A 235 30.30 -65.83 34.96
CA ARG A 235 31.66 -65.42 34.56
C ARG A 235 31.56 -64.39 33.46
N VAL A 236 32.20 -63.24 33.64
CA VAL A 236 32.34 -62.25 32.55
C VAL A 236 33.40 -62.75 31.58
N GLU A 237 32.99 -63.07 30.36
CA GLU A 237 33.90 -63.48 29.28
C GLU A 237 34.48 -62.26 28.56
N ARG A 238 33.65 -61.24 28.32
CA ARG A 238 34.08 -59.97 27.72
C ARG A 238 33.47 -58.80 28.48
N ALA A 239 34.31 -57.86 28.90
CA ALA A 239 33.85 -56.61 29.49
C ALA A 239 33.16 -55.73 28.42
N GLY A 240 32.02 -55.14 28.77
CA GLY A 240 31.34 -54.19 27.91
C GLY A 240 32.02 -52.83 27.94
N ARG A 241 31.93 -52.08 26.83
CA ARG A 241 32.43 -50.71 26.73
C ARG A 241 31.40 -49.85 26.01
N ASN A 242 31.05 -48.71 26.61
CA ASN A 242 30.14 -47.78 25.96
C ASN A 242 30.76 -47.27 24.65
N GLY A 243 29.92 -47.10 23.65
CA GLY A 243 30.27 -46.37 22.44
C GLY A 243 30.25 -44.87 22.69
N VAL A 244 30.62 -44.13 21.65
CA VAL A 244 30.56 -42.67 21.62
C VAL A 244 29.87 -42.27 20.33
N ARG A 245 28.81 -41.47 20.46
CA ARG A 245 28.24 -40.74 19.33
C ARG A 245 28.58 -39.28 19.45
N ARG A 246 28.81 -38.65 18.31
CA ARG A 246 29.00 -37.21 18.17
C ARG A 246 27.73 -36.61 17.62
N VAL A 247 27.17 -35.66 18.35
CA VAL A 247 25.92 -34.99 18.00
C VAL A 247 26.21 -33.53 17.73
N THR A 248 25.85 -33.06 16.53
CA THR A 248 25.97 -31.65 16.15
C THR A 248 24.63 -30.95 16.36
N TYR A 249 24.69 -29.81 17.04
CA TYR A 249 23.55 -28.96 17.35
C TYR A 249 23.73 -27.61 16.63
N ALA A 250 22.69 -27.15 15.94
CA ALA A 250 22.57 -25.75 15.54
C ALA A 250 22.00 -24.94 16.70
N VAL A 251 22.65 -23.83 17.01
CA VAL A 251 22.30 -22.93 18.10
C VAL A 251 22.09 -21.54 17.52
N ARG A 252 20.87 -21.02 17.70
CA ARG A 252 20.52 -19.65 17.31
C ARG A 252 20.53 -18.76 18.54
N THR A 253 21.22 -17.64 18.45
CA THR A 253 21.24 -16.60 19.49
C THR A 253 20.60 -15.35 18.93
N VAL A 254 19.64 -14.77 19.65
CA VAL A 254 18.95 -13.53 19.25
C VAL A 254 19.14 -12.49 20.34
N ASN A 255 19.74 -11.34 20.01
CA ASN A 255 20.09 -10.28 20.97
C ASN A 255 20.83 -10.82 22.21
N GLY A 256 21.78 -11.74 22.00
CA GLY A 256 22.55 -12.38 23.07
C GLY A 256 21.81 -13.52 23.81
N VAL A 257 20.52 -13.72 23.56
CA VAL A 257 19.73 -14.79 24.19
C VAL A 257 19.83 -16.08 23.36
N ARG A 258 20.47 -17.09 23.93
CA ARG A 258 20.64 -18.41 23.31
C ARG A 258 19.31 -19.19 23.30
N GLN A 259 18.83 -19.54 22.11
CA GLN A 259 17.63 -20.38 21.95
C GLN A 259 17.94 -21.86 22.18
N LYS A 260 16.88 -22.67 22.25
CA LYS A 260 17.01 -24.13 22.42
C LYS A 260 17.81 -24.74 21.24
N PRO A 261 18.91 -25.45 21.52
CA PRO A 261 19.70 -26.12 20.46
C PRO A 261 18.86 -27.13 19.69
N ARG A 262 19.01 -27.15 18.37
CA ARG A 262 18.37 -28.13 17.49
C ARG A 262 19.41 -29.10 16.98
N ARG A 263 19.22 -30.40 17.22
CA ARG A 263 20.09 -31.43 16.64
C ARG A 263 20.00 -31.39 15.11
N THR A 264 21.14 -31.35 14.44
CA THR A 264 21.25 -31.32 12.97
C THR A 264 21.92 -32.54 12.39
N ALA A 265 22.87 -33.14 13.12
CA ALA A 265 23.56 -34.36 12.69
C ALA A 265 23.91 -35.24 13.90
N GLU A 266 24.09 -36.53 13.63
CA GLU A 266 24.56 -37.53 14.59
C GLU A 266 25.46 -38.53 13.86
N GLU A 267 26.60 -38.84 14.44
CA GLU A 267 27.59 -39.77 13.90
C GLU A 267 28.08 -40.70 15.01
N LEU A 268 28.11 -42.00 14.75
CA LEU A 268 28.68 -42.97 15.69
C LEU A 268 30.20 -43.05 15.50
N VAL A 269 30.95 -42.42 16.40
CA VAL A 269 32.42 -42.38 16.35
C VAL A 269 33.02 -43.70 16.81
N HIS A 270 32.49 -44.26 17.91
CA HIS A 270 32.90 -45.53 18.46
C HIS A 270 31.69 -46.42 18.72
N ARG A 271 31.68 -47.63 18.16
CA ARG A 271 30.62 -48.61 18.41
C ARG A 271 30.72 -49.13 19.85
N PRO A 272 29.58 -49.30 20.57
CA PRO A 272 29.60 -49.97 21.86
C PRO A 272 30.04 -51.44 21.70
N VAL A 273 30.80 -51.94 22.67
CA VAL A 273 31.20 -53.36 22.76
C VAL A 273 30.32 -54.04 23.78
N SER A 274 29.55 -55.05 23.38
CA SER A 274 28.68 -55.80 24.29
C SER A 274 29.48 -56.52 25.39
N ARG A 275 28.95 -56.48 26.62
CA ARG A 275 29.43 -57.30 27.74
C ARG A 275 28.90 -58.71 27.55
N VAL A 276 29.78 -59.71 27.52
CA VAL A 276 29.38 -61.13 27.42
C VAL A 276 29.52 -61.78 28.80
N VAL A 277 28.43 -62.33 29.30
CA VAL A 277 28.37 -63.04 30.59
C VAL A 277 27.98 -64.49 30.35
N ARG A 278 28.84 -65.41 30.77
CA ARG A 278 28.63 -66.85 30.75
C ARG A 278 27.95 -67.27 32.04
N THR A 279 26.80 -67.93 31.92
CA THR A 279 25.95 -68.31 33.05
C THR A 279 25.99 -69.83 33.21
N GLY A 280 26.40 -70.33 34.38
CA GLY A 280 26.55 -71.76 34.60
C GLY A 280 25.24 -72.52 34.58
N THR A 281 25.21 -73.67 33.89
CA THR A 281 24.06 -74.58 33.87
C THR A 281 24.33 -75.92 34.55
N ARG A 282 25.60 -76.21 34.90
CA ARG A 282 26.00 -77.47 35.54
C ARG A 282 25.43 -77.60 36.95
N GLN A 283 24.83 -78.73 37.27
CA GLN A 283 24.38 -78.99 38.64
C GLN A 283 25.58 -79.12 39.57
N ARG A 284 25.45 -78.59 40.79
CA ARG A 284 26.46 -78.78 41.83
C ARG A 284 26.38 -80.23 42.34
N PRO A 285 27.49 -80.86 42.72
CA PRO A 285 27.45 -82.15 43.39
C PRO A 285 26.60 -81.99 44.66
N ALA A 286 25.74 -82.96 44.94
CA ALA A 286 25.00 -82.97 46.19
C ALA A 286 26.00 -82.89 47.34
N SER A 287 25.89 -81.85 48.17
CA SER A 287 26.65 -81.73 49.41
C SER A 287 26.38 -82.98 50.24
N VAL A 288 27.38 -83.85 50.35
CA VAL A 288 27.33 -84.98 51.27
C VAL A 288 27.28 -84.39 52.67
N ALA A 289 26.22 -84.72 53.41
CA ALA A 289 26.10 -84.36 54.81
C ALA A 289 27.10 -85.18 55.64
N GLY A 290 27.87 -84.49 56.48
CA GLY A 290 28.43 -85.08 57.69
C GLY A 290 29.82 -85.69 57.58
N ALA A 291 30.68 -85.20 58.46
CA ALA A 291 31.87 -85.87 58.99
C ALA A 291 31.53 -87.19 59.69
#